data_AF-A0A8C6W456-F1
#
_entry.id   AF-A0A8C6W456-F1
#
_cell.length_a   1.000
_cell.length_b   1.000
_cell.length_c   1.000
_cell.angle_alpha   90.00
_cell.angle_beta   90.00
_cell.angle_gamma   90.00
#
_symmetry.space_group_name_H-M   'P 1'
#
loop_
_entity.id
_entity.type
_entity.pdbx_description
1 polymer ?
#
loop_
_entity_poly.entity_id
_entity_poly.type
_entity_poly.pdbx_seq_one_letter_code
_entity_poly.pdbx_strand_id
1 'polypeptide(L)'
;RWLPGRLRRASGWAATRAWRGLRERGEAVPLGPGVPALVANGFLALDAANNRLWVTPGEREPAVALDFVPFVQLHPLNVLAEARETVLLLREGLLRRVRCLQLGTPGPGSAAGVPGPASASGLSTGSGRDCVLLQEDFLAHRGRSHVYLQRIQLNNPTERVAALQTVGPTAGPVPKSFTSTLEKVEDHQFLLYSGRSTPLPNGLVHLVVVAAKKLVNRLQVAPKTQLDETVLWVVHVSGLINPLTLKSKVAKELKALQDLARKEMLELLEVPAAELLQDHQHLWAQLFSPGVEMKKITDAHTPSGLTVNLTLYYMLSCSPTPLLSPSLSHREREQLEATLNYEDHCFSGHATMHAENLWPGHLSSVPQILQLSDLWKLTLQKRGCKGLVKVGAPGILQGMVLSFGGLQFTENHLQFQADPEVLHNSYALHGIRYKNDHINLAVLVDAEGKPYLHVSVEYRGHPVKIYACEAGCLQDPVELTSESGGHTFSVMVTKPITPLLYISTDLMHLQDLRHTLHLKAILAHDEHMAQQDPGLPFLFWFSVASLITLFHLFLFKLIYNEYCGPGAKPLFRSKVGHLCP
;
A
#
# COMPACT_ATOMS: atom_id res chain seq x y z
N ARG A 1 -27.98 8.87 7.69
CA ARG A 1 -28.84 8.53 6.53
C ARG A 1 -29.23 9.85 5.84
N TRP A 2 -28.92 9.96 4.55
CA TRP A 2 -29.33 10.99 3.58
C TRP A 2 -29.13 12.48 3.94
N LEU A 3 -27.90 12.98 3.78
CA LEU A 3 -27.67 14.36 3.37
C LEU A 3 -27.73 14.40 1.82
N PRO A 4 -28.39 15.39 1.19
CA PRO A 4 -28.59 15.42 -0.25
C PRO A 4 -27.25 15.57 -0.97
N GLY A 5 -27.03 14.78 -2.02
CA GLY A 5 -25.79 14.68 -2.81
C GLY A 5 -25.29 15.97 -3.49
N ARG A 6 -25.84 17.14 -3.15
CA ARG A 6 -25.38 18.46 -3.60
C ARG A 6 -24.36 19.10 -2.66
N LEU A 7 -24.40 18.86 -1.34
CA LEU A 7 -23.37 19.38 -0.43
C LEU A 7 -22.01 18.72 -0.69
N ARG A 8 -21.98 17.41 -0.99
CA ARG A 8 -20.77 16.70 -1.46
C ARG A 8 -20.18 17.27 -2.76
N ARG A 9 -20.99 17.89 -3.63
CA ARG A 9 -20.54 18.41 -4.93
C ARG A 9 -19.95 19.83 -4.84
N ALA A 10 -20.33 20.64 -3.86
CA ALA A 10 -19.93 22.06 -3.82
C ALA A 10 -18.74 22.36 -2.89
N SER A 11 -18.51 21.57 -1.84
CA SER A 11 -17.69 22.01 -0.70
C SER A 11 -16.24 21.51 -0.64
N GLY A 12 -15.82 20.64 -1.58
CA GLY A 12 -14.44 20.12 -1.64
C GLY A 12 -13.92 19.95 -3.07
N TRP A 13 -14.62 20.47 -4.06
CA TRP A 13 -14.41 20.12 -5.47
C TRP A 13 -13.06 20.60 -6.03
N ALA A 14 -12.42 21.61 -5.43
CA ALA A 14 -11.07 22.03 -5.82
C ALA A 14 -9.98 21.13 -5.18
N ALA A 15 -10.03 20.92 -3.86
CA ALA A 15 -9.05 20.10 -3.13
C ALA A 15 -9.12 18.61 -3.50
N THR A 16 -10.32 18.07 -3.75
CA THR A 16 -10.53 16.65 -4.11
C THR A 16 -10.35 16.37 -5.61
N ARG A 17 -10.32 17.39 -6.47
CA ARG A 17 -10.07 17.21 -7.92
C ARG A 17 -8.65 16.73 -8.18
N ALA A 18 -7.67 17.26 -7.45
CA ALA A 18 -6.29 16.79 -7.51
C ALA A 18 -6.19 15.29 -7.19
N TRP A 19 -7.03 14.80 -6.27
CA TRP A 19 -7.05 13.37 -5.91
C TRP A 19 -7.69 12.49 -6.97
N ARG A 20 -8.51 13.02 -7.88
CA ARG A 20 -9.11 12.20 -8.94
C ARG A 20 -8.04 11.63 -9.86
N GLY A 21 -7.14 12.48 -10.35
CA GLY A 21 -6.02 12.02 -11.19
C GLY A 21 -5.08 11.08 -10.44
N LEU A 22 -4.84 11.34 -9.15
CA LEU A 22 -4.04 10.43 -8.30
C LEU A 22 -4.73 9.08 -8.09
N ARG A 23 -6.06 9.05 -7.94
CA ARG A 23 -6.86 7.81 -7.80
C ARG A 23 -6.84 7.00 -9.08
N GLU A 24 -6.95 7.66 -10.24
CA GLU A 24 -6.87 7.01 -11.55
C GLU A 24 -5.51 6.35 -11.77
N ARG A 25 -4.43 6.91 -11.21
CA ARG A 25 -3.09 6.30 -11.20
C ARG A 25 -2.84 5.32 -10.04
N GLY A 26 -3.83 5.08 -9.17
CA GLY A 26 -3.67 4.20 -8.00
C GLY A 26 -2.72 4.74 -6.92
N GLU A 27 -2.44 6.04 -6.91
CA GLU A 27 -1.52 6.72 -5.98
C GLU A 27 -2.24 7.30 -4.76
N ALA A 28 -3.56 7.46 -4.85
CA ALA A 28 -4.41 7.97 -3.79
C ALA A 28 -5.57 7.01 -3.52
N VAL A 29 -5.73 6.57 -2.27
CA VAL A 29 -6.76 5.61 -1.87
C VAL A 29 -7.73 6.28 -0.89
N PRO A 30 -9.02 6.48 -1.25
CA PRO A 30 -9.99 6.99 -0.28
C PRO A 30 -10.16 6.02 0.87
N LEU A 31 -10.26 6.52 2.09
CA LEU A 31 -10.59 5.66 3.22
C LEU A 31 -12.01 5.12 3.08
N GLY A 32 -12.16 3.82 3.33
CA GLY A 32 -13.42 3.10 3.27
C GLY A 32 -13.30 1.76 3.99
N PRO A 33 -14.34 0.91 3.94
CA PRO A 33 -14.24 -0.47 4.41
C PRO A 33 -13.03 -1.16 3.75
N GLY A 34 -12.17 -1.78 4.54
CA GLY A 34 -10.99 -2.50 4.03
C GLY A 34 -9.71 -1.68 3.85
N VAL A 35 -9.72 -0.39 4.16
CA VAL A 35 -8.54 0.49 4.07
C VAL A 35 -8.26 1.13 5.43
N PRO A 36 -7.44 0.51 6.29
CA PRO A 36 -7.06 1.10 7.57
C PRO A 36 -6.24 2.38 7.38
N ALA A 37 -6.49 3.37 8.25
CA ALA A 37 -5.88 4.69 8.21
C ALA A 37 -4.48 4.71 8.84
N LEU A 38 -3.59 3.84 8.36
CA LEU A 38 -2.24 3.67 8.89
C LEU A 38 -1.24 4.61 8.20
N VAL A 39 -0.46 5.32 9.02
CA VAL A 39 0.81 5.94 8.61
C VAL A 39 1.92 5.43 9.54
N ALA A 40 3.05 5.00 8.98
CA ALA A 40 4.11 4.34 9.73
C ALA A 40 5.48 4.48 9.05
N ASN A 41 6.55 4.24 9.81
CA ASN A 41 7.95 4.32 9.33
C ASN A 41 8.82 3.12 9.77
N GLY A 42 8.19 2.02 10.16
CA GLY A 42 8.82 0.80 10.66
C GLY A 42 9.15 0.80 12.15
N PHE A 43 9.26 1.98 12.78
CA PHE A 43 9.37 2.11 14.24
C PHE A 43 8.03 2.54 14.85
N LEU A 44 7.41 3.58 14.29
CA LEU A 44 6.08 4.06 14.67
C LEU A 44 5.03 3.51 13.72
N ALA A 45 3.88 3.13 14.27
CA ALA A 45 2.66 2.87 13.52
C ALA A 45 1.50 3.64 14.15
N LEU A 46 0.84 4.48 13.35
CA LEU A 46 -0.20 5.41 13.81
C LEU A 46 -1.52 5.10 13.10
N ASP A 47 -2.54 4.73 13.88
CA ASP A 47 -3.91 4.61 13.39
C ASP A 47 -4.60 5.96 13.54
N ALA A 48 -4.68 6.72 12.45
CA ALA A 48 -5.28 8.04 12.44
C ALA A 48 -6.82 8.03 12.49
N ALA A 49 -7.45 6.86 12.32
CA ALA A 49 -8.90 6.71 12.46
C ALA A 49 -9.29 6.50 13.93
N ASN A 50 -8.56 5.64 14.64
CA ASN A 50 -8.83 5.31 16.04
C ASN A 50 -7.95 6.06 17.05
N ASN A 51 -7.03 6.90 16.56
CA ASN A 51 -6.07 7.68 17.34
C ASN A 51 -5.27 6.80 18.31
N ARG A 52 -4.63 5.77 17.75
CA ARG A 52 -3.80 4.81 18.48
C ARG A 52 -2.38 4.79 17.94
N LEU A 53 -1.43 4.51 18.82
CA LEU A 53 0.00 4.44 18.53
C LEU A 53 0.54 3.06 18.90
N TRP A 54 1.33 2.49 18.00
CA TRP A 54 2.15 1.31 18.22
C TRP A 54 3.61 1.67 17.97
N VAL A 55 4.48 0.98 18.68
CA VAL A 55 5.94 1.07 18.53
C VAL A 55 6.51 -0.32 18.30
N THR A 56 7.48 -0.43 17.41
CA THR A 56 8.26 -1.66 17.17
C THR A 56 9.68 -1.42 17.67
N PRO A 57 10.01 -1.81 18.92
CA PRO A 57 11.26 -1.40 19.56
C PRO A 57 12.52 -2.03 18.94
N GLY A 58 12.37 -3.18 18.28
CA GLY A 58 13.48 -3.90 17.64
C GLY A 58 13.03 -4.84 16.53
N GLU A 59 13.97 -5.28 15.70
CA GLU A 59 13.72 -6.08 14.50
C GLU A 59 13.02 -7.43 14.77
N ARG A 60 13.25 -8.01 15.96
CA ARG A 60 12.68 -9.30 16.39
C ARG A 60 11.59 -9.16 17.46
N GLU A 61 11.21 -7.93 17.79
CA GLU A 61 10.22 -7.66 18.81
C GLU A 61 8.88 -7.34 18.16
N PRO A 62 7.76 -7.88 18.69
CA PRO A 62 6.45 -7.55 18.16
C PRO A 62 6.13 -6.07 18.42
N ALA A 63 5.30 -5.49 17.55
CA ALA A 63 4.77 -4.15 17.78
C ALA A 63 3.93 -4.11 19.06
N VAL A 64 4.18 -3.11 19.91
CA VAL A 64 3.49 -2.93 21.19
C VAL A 64 2.61 -1.69 21.11
N ALA A 65 1.34 -1.83 21.50
CA ALA A 65 0.42 -0.70 21.60
C ALA A 65 0.76 0.18 22.81
N LEU A 66 0.65 1.49 22.64
CA LEU A 66 0.80 2.45 23.72
C LEU A 66 -0.56 2.95 24.18
N ASP A 67 -0.73 3.09 25.50
CA ASP A 67 -1.88 3.78 26.09
C ASP A 67 -1.69 5.30 26.00
N PHE A 68 -1.42 5.76 24.77
CA PHE A 68 -1.11 7.14 24.42
C PHE A 68 -1.86 7.52 23.14
N VAL A 69 -2.45 8.70 23.14
CA VAL A 69 -3.24 9.23 22.02
C VAL A 69 -2.33 10.10 21.16
N PRO A 70 -1.95 9.71 19.93
CA PRO A 70 -0.88 10.40 19.19
C PRO A 70 -1.29 11.73 18.56
N PHE A 71 -2.55 11.93 18.21
CA PHE A 71 -2.98 13.13 17.47
C PHE A 71 -3.90 14.03 18.27
N VAL A 72 -3.76 15.34 18.04
CA VAL A 72 -4.69 16.35 18.55
C VAL A 72 -5.95 16.31 17.71
N GLN A 73 -7.10 16.20 18.37
CA GLN A 73 -8.41 16.26 17.73
C GLN A 73 -8.89 17.70 17.66
N LEU A 74 -9.30 18.13 16.46
CA LEU A 74 -9.83 19.47 16.22
C LEU A 74 -11.34 19.43 16.08
N HIS A 75 -12.01 20.05 17.06
CA HIS A 75 -13.46 20.16 17.13
C HIS A 75 -13.88 21.58 16.74
N PRO A 76 -14.54 21.76 15.59
CA PRO A 76 -14.89 23.09 15.13
C PRO A 76 -16.05 23.67 15.96
N LEU A 77 -15.96 24.95 16.29
CA LEU A 77 -16.96 25.67 17.06
C LEU A 77 -17.96 26.35 16.12
N ASN A 78 -19.24 26.35 16.50
CA ASN A 78 -20.33 27.01 15.76
C ASN A 78 -20.51 26.50 14.30
N VAL A 79 -20.41 25.19 14.08
CA VAL A 79 -20.61 24.58 12.76
C VAL A 79 -22.08 24.19 12.55
N LEU A 80 -22.64 24.60 11.42
CA LEU A 80 -23.98 24.18 10.96
C LEU A 80 -23.92 22.88 10.14
N ALA A 81 -22.90 22.76 9.29
CA ALA A 81 -22.70 21.60 8.44
C ALA A 81 -21.21 21.33 8.22
N GLU A 82 -20.85 20.04 8.18
CA GLU A 82 -19.50 19.57 7.88
C GLU A 82 -19.55 18.56 6.72
N ALA A 83 -18.66 18.75 5.75
CA ALA A 83 -18.33 17.74 4.77
C ALA A 83 -16.88 17.30 4.98
N ARG A 84 -16.62 15.99 4.95
CA ARG A 84 -15.30 15.41 5.19
C ARG A 84 -14.95 14.41 4.11
N GLU A 85 -13.69 14.43 3.69
CA GLU A 85 -13.06 13.39 2.90
C GLU A 85 -11.70 13.03 3.52
N THR A 86 -11.25 11.79 3.34
CA THR A 86 -9.94 11.34 3.82
C THR A 86 -9.32 10.41 2.80
N VAL A 87 -8.04 10.63 2.49
CA VAL A 87 -7.31 9.92 1.46
C VAL A 87 -5.93 9.54 1.97
N LEU A 88 -5.49 8.35 1.60
CA LEU A 88 -4.15 7.85 1.80
C LEU A 88 -3.34 8.11 0.53
N LEU A 89 -2.25 8.86 0.62
CA LEU A 89 -1.39 9.20 -0.50
C LEU A 89 -0.16 8.28 -0.47
N LEU A 90 -0.19 7.20 -1.25
CA LEU A 90 0.74 6.09 -1.12
C LEU A 90 2.19 6.52 -1.43
N ARG A 91 2.38 7.30 -2.50
CA ARG A 91 3.70 7.81 -2.91
C ARG A 91 4.22 8.95 -2.03
N GLU A 92 3.35 9.61 -1.27
CA GLU A 92 3.73 10.69 -0.36
C GLU A 92 3.93 10.20 1.08
N GLY A 93 3.50 8.98 1.41
CA GLY A 93 3.69 8.42 2.76
C GLY A 93 2.77 8.99 3.84
N LEU A 94 1.69 9.67 3.45
CA LEU A 94 0.86 10.44 4.38
C LEU A 94 -0.64 10.20 4.21
N LEU A 95 -1.38 10.46 5.27
CA LEU A 95 -2.83 10.49 5.27
C LEU A 95 -3.30 11.94 5.30
N ARG A 96 -4.12 12.32 4.33
CA ARG A 96 -4.71 13.67 4.24
C ARG A 96 -6.20 13.62 4.54
N ARG A 97 -6.64 14.43 5.50
CA ARG A 97 -8.04 14.64 5.84
C ARG A 97 -8.41 16.07 5.49
N VAL A 98 -9.47 16.24 4.70
CA VAL A 98 -9.99 17.55 4.33
C VAL A 98 -11.43 17.67 4.81
N ARG A 99 -11.72 18.76 5.51
CA ARG A 99 -13.03 19.13 6.02
C ARG A 99 -13.43 20.49 5.48
N CYS A 100 -14.65 20.60 5.01
CA CYS A 100 -15.31 21.87 4.77
C CYS A 100 -16.30 22.15 5.89
N LEU A 101 -16.14 23.28 6.54
CA LEU A 101 -16.94 23.70 7.68
C LEU A 101 -17.79 24.90 7.28
N GLN A 102 -19.11 24.76 7.41
CA GLN A 102 -20.04 25.87 7.24
C GLN A 102 -20.37 26.47 8.60
N LEU A 103 -19.97 27.71 8.84
CA LEU A 103 -20.13 28.39 10.12
C LEU A 103 -21.53 28.98 10.30
N GLY A 104 -22.10 28.85 11.50
CA GLY A 104 -23.37 29.45 11.89
C GLY A 104 -23.27 30.93 12.25
N THR A 105 -24.41 31.62 12.24
CA THR A 105 -24.55 32.93 12.88
C THR A 105 -24.60 32.74 14.40
N PRO A 106 -23.84 33.50 15.20
CA PRO A 106 -24.08 33.57 16.64
C PRO A 106 -25.48 34.17 16.84
N GLY A 107 -26.43 33.37 17.32
CA GLY A 107 -27.73 33.91 17.74
C GLY A 107 -27.57 34.66 19.06
N PRO A 108 -28.22 35.82 19.24
CA PRO A 108 -28.37 36.39 20.58
C PRO A 108 -29.18 35.41 21.44
N GLY A 109 -28.83 35.33 22.72
CA GLY A 109 -29.29 34.32 23.67
C GLY A 109 -30.80 34.06 23.66
N SER A 110 -31.14 32.83 24.02
CA SER A 110 -32.50 32.38 24.29
C SER A 110 -33.19 33.29 25.32
N ALA A 111 -34.04 34.19 24.83
CA ALA A 111 -35.16 34.73 25.58
C ALA A 111 -36.45 34.14 25.00
N ALA A 112 -37.34 33.77 25.91
CA ALA A 112 -38.48 32.89 25.70
C ALA A 112 -39.49 33.36 24.62
N GLY A 113 -39.94 32.38 23.83
CA GLY A 113 -41.34 32.13 23.45
C GLY A 113 -42.10 33.18 22.65
N VAL A 114 -42.30 32.92 21.34
CA VAL A 114 -43.61 32.94 20.63
C VAL A 114 -43.49 32.06 19.37
N PRO A 115 -44.44 31.16 19.03
CA PRO A 115 -44.46 30.44 17.77
C PRO A 115 -45.17 31.26 16.68
N GLY A 116 -44.43 31.67 15.64
CA GLY A 116 -44.94 32.30 14.41
C GLY A 116 -44.62 31.44 13.17
N PRO A 117 -45.42 31.54 12.10
CA PRO A 117 -45.63 30.43 11.17
C PRO A 117 -44.46 30.18 10.23
N ALA A 118 -44.33 28.90 9.87
CA ALA A 118 -43.39 28.36 8.91
C ALA A 118 -43.41 29.14 7.58
N SER A 119 -42.39 29.98 7.37
CA SER A 119 -42.04 30.50 6.06
C SER A 119 -40.89 29.67 5.51
N ALA A 120 -41.28 28.68 4.70
CA ALA A 120 -40.40 27.96 3.80
C ALA A 120 -39.93 28.93 2.70
N SER A 121 -38.70 29.45 2.81
CA SER A 121 -37.88 29.94 1.68
C SER A 121 -36.61 30.61 2.21
N GLY A 122 -35.62 29.78 2.54
CA GLY A 122 -34.32 30.26 3.01
C GLY A 122 -33.20 29.25 2.80
N LEU A 123 -33.32 28.32 1.84
CA LEU A 123 -32.14 27.63 1.34
C LEU A 123 -31.40 28.59 0.41
N SER A 124 -30.60 29.48 1.00
CA SER A 124 -29.55 30.17 0.26
C SER A 124 -28.67 29.11 -0.38
N THR A 125 -28.62 29.12 -1.70
CA THR A 125 -27.67 28.36 -2.50
C THR A 125 -26.26 28.72 -2.05
N GLY A 126 -25.67 27.92 -1.16
CA GLY A 126 -24.31 28.11 -0.68
C GLY A 126 -23.33 27.99 -1.84
N SER A 127 -22.89 29.15 -2.34
CA SER A 127 -21.69 29.27 -3.15
C SER A 127 -20.52 28.72 -2.33
N GLY A 128 -19.54 28.06 -2.97
CA GLY A 128 -18.32 27.56 -2.29
C GLY A 128 -17.48 28.65 -1.57
N ARG A 129 -17.92 29.91 -1.59
CA ARG A 129 -17.35 31.05 -0.87
C ARG A 129 -17.59 31.05 0.65
N ASP A 130 -18.52 30.25 1.16
CA ASP A 130 -18.87 30.22 2.61
C ASP A 130 -18.24 29.03 3.37
N CYS A 131 -17.29 28.33 2.76
CA CYS A 131 -16.65 27.14 3.31
C CYS A 131 -15.30 27.48 3.98
N VAL A 132 -15.16 27.21 5.27
CA VAL A 132 -13.84 27.19 5.92
C VAL A 132 -13.20 25.83 5.66
N LEU A 133 -12.04 25.83 5.01
CA LEU A 133 -11.33 24.60 4.63
C LEU A 133 -10.31 24.25 5.71
N LEU A 134 -10.48 23.09 6.34
CA LEU A 134 -9.55 22.49 7.29
C LEU A 134 -8.89 21.27 6.65
N GLN A 135 -7.57 21.33 6.46
CA GLN A 135 -6.75 20.22 6.00
C GLN A 135 -5.85 19.74 7.15
N GLU A 136 -5.82 18.44 7.35
CA GLU A 136 -4.94 17.77 8.31
C GLU A 136 -4.12 16.70 7.58
N ASP A 137 -2.79 16.80 7.68
CA ASP A 137 -1.87 15.80 7.17
C ASP A 137 -1.23 15.07 8.34
N PHE A 138 -1.32 13.74 8.33
CA PHE A 138 -0.75 12.85 9.33
C PHE A 138 0.35 12.03 8.68
N LEU A 139 1.54 11.98 9.29
CA LEU A 139 2.64 11.16 8.78
C LEU A 139 3.64 10.76 9.88
N ALA A 140 4.27 9.61 9.70
CA ALA A 140 5.47 9.21 10.44
C ALA A 140 6.69 9.50 9.56
N HIS A 141 7.64 10.28 10.05
CA HIS A 141 8.75 10.78 9.23
C HIS A 141 9.64 9.62 8.76
N ARG A 142 10.05 9.61 7.48
CA ARG A 142 10.70 8.45 6.88
C ARG A 142 12.16 8.33 7.27
N GLY A 143 12.89 9.46 7.23
CA GLY A 143 14.30 9.54 7.61
C GLY A 143 14.55 9.73 9.10
N ARG A 144 13.49 9.88 9.92
CA ARG A 144 13.60 10.15 11.36
C ARG A 144 12.65 9.21 12.11
N SER A 145 13.16 8.07 12.53
CA SER A 145 12.35 6.95 13.04
C SER A 145 11.46 7.32 14.23
N HIS A 146 11.91 8.21 15.10
CA HIS A 146 11.19 8.60 16.32
C HIS A 146 10.15 9.70 16.11
N VAL A 147 10.05 10.26 14.89
CA VAL A 147 9.32 11.50 14.63
C VAL A 147 8.04 11.25 13.86
N TYR A 148 6.96 11.88 14.30
CA TYR A 148 5.72 11.97 13.54
C TYR A 148 5.10 13.37 13.66
N LEU A 149 4.29 13.73 12.67
CA LEU A 149 3.77 15.08 12.51
C LEU A 149 2.26 15.06 12.26
N GLN A 150 1.60 16.10 12.78
CA GLN A 150 0.25 16.49 12.38
C GLN A 150 0.30 17.94 11.89
N ARG A 151 0.18 18.16 10.58
CA ARG A 151 0.07 19.50 10.00
C ARG A 151 -1.40 19.89 9.89
N ILE A 152 -1.73 21.10 10.29
CA ILE A 152 -3.08 21.65 10.40
C ILE A 152 -3.10 22.94 9.59
N GLN A 153 -3.83 22.93 8.49
CA GLN A 153 -4.00 24.10 7.64
C GLN A 153 -5.48 24.51 7.66
N LEU A 154 -5.75 25.75 8.06
CA LEU A 154 -7.10 26.31 8.08
C LEU A 154 -7.15 27.53 7.18
N ASN A 155 -7.93 27.46 6.10
CA ASN A 155 -8.18 28.60 5.22
C ASN A 155 -9.61 29.12 5.46
N ASN A 156 -9.72 30.38 5.88
CA ASN A 156 -10.98 31.02 6.19
C ASN A 156 -11.33 32.09 5.13
N PRO A 157 -12.05 31.75 4.06
CA PRO A 157 -12.49 32.73 3.06
C PRO A 157 -13.71 33.54 3.50
N THR A 158 -14.24 33.32 4.71
CA THR A 158 -15.48 33.96 5.18
C THR A 158 -15.21 35.33 5.81
N GLU A 159 -16.28 36.07 6.11
CA GLU A 159 -16.22 37.34 6.86
C GLU A 159 -16.23 37.15 8.39
N ARG A 160 -16.15 35.90 8.88
CA ARG A 160 -16.29 35.58 10.31
C ARG A 160 -15.04 34.91 10.84
N VAL A 161 -14.82 35.00 12.15
CA VAL A 161 -13.75 34.24 12.80
C VAL A 161 -14.12 32.75 12.81
N ALA A 162 -13.23 31.91 12.30
CA ALA A 162 -13.30 30.46 12.45
C ALA A 162 -12.56 30.07 13.73
N ALA A 163 -13.17 29.23 14.57
CA ALA A 163 -12.55 28.77 15.80
C ALA A 163 -12.65 27.25 15.95
N LEU A 164 -11.56 26.63 16.38
CA LEU A 164 -11.45 25.20 16.66
C LEU A 164 -11.05 25.00 18.13
N GLN A 165 -11.76 24.12 18.83
CA GLN A 165 -11.34 23.60 20.12
C GLN A 165 -10.39 22.43 19.89
N THR A 166 -9.22 22.46 20.54
CA THR A 166 -8.27 21.36 20.49
C THR A 166 -8.49 20.44 21.67
N VAL A 167 -8.43 19.13 21.43
CA VAL A 167 -8.61 18.07 22.43
C VAL A 167 -7.52 17.04 22.20
N GLY A 168 -6.82 16.61 23.24
CA GLY A 168 -5.73 15.65 23.10
C GLY A 168 -4.63 15.90 24.15
N PRO A 169 -3.50 15.18 24.07
CA PRO A 169 -2.49 15.20 25.13
C PRO A 169 -1.94 16.60 25.37
N THR A 170 -1.80 17.42 24.33
CA THR A 170 -1.21 18.76 24.42
C THR A 170 -2.16 19.84 24.93
N ALA A 171 -3.48 19.59 24.90
CA ALA A 171 -4.53 20.56 25.19
C ALA A 171 -5.54 20.10 26.27
N GLY A 172 -5.38 18.87 26.77
CA GLY A 172 -6.30 18.20 27.69
C GLY A 172 -5.59 17.49 28.84
N PRO A 173 -6.34 16.71 29.66
CA PRO A 173 -5.76 16.00 30.80
C PRO A 173 -4.76 14.94 30.35
N VAL A 174 -3.69 14.79 31.14
CA VAL A 174 -2.61 13.82 30.90
C VAL A 174 -3.20 12.39 30.89
N PRO A 175 -2.78 11.50 29.97
CA PRO A 175 -3.16 10.10 30.01
C PRO A 175 -2.86 9.47 31.37
N LYS A 176 -3.77 8.65 31.92
CA LYS A 176 -3.65 8.11 33.29
C LYS A 176 -2.37 7.31 33.54
N SER A 177 -1.83 6.69 32.50
CA SER A 177 -0.62 5.86 32.53
C SER A 177 0.68 6.65 32.35
N PHE A 178 0.58 7.97 32.14
CA PHE A 178 1.72 8.85 31.88
C PHE A 178 1.79 9.99 32.90
N THR A 179 3.02 10.39 33.18
CA THR A 179 3.33 11.66 33.84
C THR A 179 3.69 12.67 32.76
N SER A 180 3.39 13.95 32.99
CA SER A 180 3.72 15.04 32.04
C SER A 180 4.45 16.16 32.75
N THR A 181 5.43 16.73 32.06
CA THR A 181 6.18 17.91 32.49
C THR A 181 6.17 18.95 31.37
N LEU A 182 6.07 20.23 31.72
CA LEU A 182 6.18 21.32 30.74
C LEU A 182 7.63 21.77 30.70
N GLU A 183 8.22 21.67 29.52
CA GLU A 183 9.58 22.10 29.26
C GLU A 183 9.55 23.48 28.60
N LYS A 184 10.37 24.37 29.15
CA LYS A 184 10.63 25.70 28.60
C LYS A 184 12.13 25.86 28.47
N VAL A 185 12.60 25.94 27.24
CA VAL A 185 14.02 26.12 26.94
C VAL A 185 14.07 27.25 25.92
N GLU A 186 14.69 28.36 26.29
CA GLU A 186 14.71 29.59 25.48
C GLU A 186 13.26 30.02 25.12
N ASP A 187 12.98 30.23 23.83
CA ASP A 187 11.66 30.60 23.31
C ASP A 187 10.76 29.38 23.01
N HIS A 188 11.29 28.16 23.21
CA HIS A 188 10.58 26.92 22.89
C HIS A 188 9.80 26.37 24.08
N GLN A 189 8.58 25.90 23.81
CA GLN A 189 7.74 25.21 24.79
C GLN A 189 7.21 23.90 24.25
N PHE A 190 7.45 22.82 24.98
CA PHE A 190 6.94 21.49 24.65
C PHE A 190 6.61 20.70 25.91
N LEU A 191 5.82 19.65 25.75
CA LEU A 191 5.42 18.75 26.83
C LEU A 191 6.22 17.47 26.74
N LEU A 192 6.73 17.01 27.87
CA LEU A 192 7.45 15.75 27.98
C LEU A 192 6.64 14.78 28.82
N TYR A 193 6.20 13.69 28.19
CA TYR A 193 5.46 12.61 28.81
C TYR A 193 6.38 11.43 29.11
N SER A 194 6.17 10.77 30.25
CA SER A 194 6.93 9.60 30.66
C SER A 194 6.00 8.55 31.26
N GLY A 195 6.09 7.32 30.76
CA GLY A 195 5.21 6.22 31.13
C GLY A 195 5.78 4.86 30.78
N ARG A 196 4.90 3.85 30.74
CA ARG A 196 5.24 2.46 30.39
C ARG A 196 4.33 1.96 29.29
N SER A 197 4.85 1.05 28.46
CA SER A 197 4.03 0.34 27.48
C SER A 197 3.02 -0.60 28.15
N THR A 198 2.06 -1.11 27.37
CA THR A 198 1.28 -2.27 27.82
C THR A 198 2.23 -3.45 28.08
N PRO A 199 2.05 -4.22 29.18
CA PRO A 199 2.88 -5.38 29.46
C PRO A 199 2.79 -6.43 28.36
N LEU A 200 3.93 -7.00 27.98
CA LEU A 200 3.99 -8.16 27.11
C LEU A 200 3.49 -9.42 27.84
N PRO A 201 3.16 -10.53 27.14
CA PRO A 201 2.70 -11.77 27.76
C PRO A 201 3.66 -12.35 28.83
N ASN A 202 4.95 -12.05 28.73
CA ASN A 202 5.98 -12.44 29.71
C ASN A 202 6.11 -11.47 30.91
N GLY A 203 5.24 -10.46 31.00
CA GLY A 203 5.23 -9.45 32.06
C GLY A 203 6.28 -8.34 31.91
N LEU A 204 7.13 -8.38 30.87
CA LEU A 204 8.09 -7.32 30.59
C LEU A 204 7.40 -6.08 30.02
N VAL A 205 7.99 -4.92 30.24
CA VAL A 205 7.47 -3.62 29.77
C VAL A 205 8.59 -2.80 29.14
N HIS A 206 8.23 -1.84 28.30
CA HIS A 206 9.14 -0.79 27.87
C HIS A 206 8.86 0.50 28.63
N LEU A 207 9.91 1.28 28.88
CA LEU A 207 9.76 2.69 29.25
C LEU A 207 9.50 3.49 27.98
N VAL A 208 8.62 4.47 28.10
CA VAL A 208 8.20 5.29 26.97
C VAL A 208 8.32 6.75 27.36
N VAL A 209 8.99 7.52 26.50
CA VAL A 209 9.07 8.97 26.61
C VAL A 209 8.53 9.57 25.31
N VAL A 210 7.61 10.52 25.44
CA VAL A 210 7.05 11.26 24.31
C VAL A 210 7.30 12.74 24.54
N ALA A 211 7.99 13.41 23.62
CA ALA A 211 8.04 14.87 23.57
C ALA A 211 7.04 15.38 22.53
N ALA A 212 6.28 16.41 22.86
CA ALA A 212 5.23 16.96 22.00
C ALA A 212 5.27 18.48 21.97
N LYS A 213 5.32 19.08 20.78
CA LYS A 213 5.17 20.54 20.62
C LYS A 213 3.82 20.95 21.22
N LYS A 214 3.84 21.93 22.11
CA LYS A 214 2.62 22.40 22.76
C LYS A 214 1.75 23.15 21.74
N LEU A 215 0.48 22.77 21.65
CA LEU A 215 -0.53 23.48 20.86
C LEU A 215 -1.49 24.22 21.80
N VAL A 216 -1.96 25.39 21.39
CA VAL A 216 -2.96 26.14 22.14
C VAL A 216 -4.30 25.40 22.20
N ASN A 217 -5.05 25.61 23.28
CA ASN A 217 -6.35 24.96 23.51
C ASN A 217 -7.42 25.39 22.50
N ARG A 218 -7.26 26.57 21.89
CA ARG A 218 -8.21 27.12 20.93
C ARG A 218 -7.46 27.79 19.79
N LEU A 219 -7.69 27.29 18.57
CA LEU A 219 -7.19 27.91 17.35
C LEU A 219 -8.25 28.88 16.84
N GLN A 220 -7.85 30.10 16.48
CA GLN A 220 -8.72 31.11 15.91
C GLN A 220 -8.10 31.67 14.65
N VAL A 221 -8.91 31.80 13.59
CA VAL A 221 -8.46 32.31 12.30
C VAL A 221 -9.39 33.43 11.87
N ALA A 222 -8.80 34.60 11.64
CA ALA A 222 -9.50 35.81 11.28
C ALA A 222 -10.17 35.66 9.89
N PRO A 223 -11.18 36.50 9.59
CA PRO A 223 -11.76 36.58 8.26
C PRO A 223 -10.69 36.77 7.17
N LYS A 224 -10.85 36.10 6.02
CA LYS A 224 -9.94 36.19 4.85
C LYS A 224 -8.48 35.87 5.13
N THR A 225 -8.20 35.11 6.20
CA THR A 225 -6.84 34.70 6.54
C THR A 225 -6.70 33.18 6.55
N GLN A 226 -5.45 32.74 6.68
CA GLN A 226 -5.09 31.34 6.79
C GLN A 226 -4.19 31.11 8.00
N LEU A 227 -4.23 29.89 8.51
CA LEU A 227 -3.36 29.38 9.57
C LEU A 227 -2.67 28.11 9.05
N ASP A 228 -1.39 27.99 9.32
CA ASP A 228 -0.61 26.78 9.09
C ASP A 228 0.14 26.46 10.37
N GLU A 229 -0.30 25.42 11.05
CA GLU A 229 0.29 24.95 12.30
C GLU A 229 0.76 23.52 12.14
N THR A 230 1.88 23.19 12.78
CA THR A 230 2.38 21.82 12.81
C THR A 230 2.62 21.41 14.25
N VAL A 231 2.08 20.25 14.63
CA VAL A 231 2.34 19.59 15.91
C VAL A 231 3.38 18.50 15.68
N LEU A 232 4.54 18.65 16.33
CA LEU A 232 5.66 17.74 16.26
C LEU A 232 5.64 16.79 17.45
N TRP A 233 5.98 15.53 17.20
CA TRP A 233 6.07 14.50 18.21
C TRP A 233 7.35 13.69 18.05
N VAL A 234 7.99 13.38 19.19
CA VAL A 234 9.16 12.50 19.27
C VAL A 234 8.87 11.39 20.27
N VAL A 235 9.10 10.14 19.89
CA VAL A 235 8.84 8.96 20.73
C VAL A 235 10.11 8.13 20.89
N HIS A 236 10.56 7.99 22.13
CA HIS A 236 11.66 7.13 22.51
C HIS A 236 11.18 5.99 23.41
N VAL A 237 11.73 4.80 23.19
CA VAL A 237 11.34 3.57 23.89
C VAL A 237 12.60 2.84 24.35
N SER A 238 12.63 2.34 25.59
CA SER A 238 13.76 1.52 26.07
C SER A 238 13.73 0.11 25.50
N GLY A 239 14.81 -0.64 25.71
CA GLY A 239 14.74 -2.10 25.68
C GLY A 239 13.79 -2.66 26.76
N LEU A 240 13.58 -3.98 26.74
CA LEU A 240 12.70 -4.67 27.69
C LEU A 240 13.19 -4.51 29.14
N ILE A 241 12.28 -4.11 30.03
CA ILE A 241 12.53 -3.98 31.47
C ILE A 241 11.63 -4.94 32.25
N ASN A 242 12.25 -5.68 33.16
CA ASN A 242 11.52 -6.46 34.16
C ASN A 242 10.99 -5.51 35.26
N PRO A 243 9.70 -5.55 35.62
CA PRO A 243 9.13 -4.76 36.71
C PRO A 243 9.86 -4.89 38.06
N LEU A 244 10.56 -6.01 38.29
CA LEU A 244 11.36 -6.28 39.50
C LEU A 244 12.77 -5.67 39.47
N THR A 245 13.15 -5.01 38.36
CA THR A 245 14.45 -4.35 38.22
C THR A 245 14.61 -3.24 39.26
N LEU A 246 15.84 -3.08 39.77
CA LEU A 246 16.16 -2.04 40.76
C LEU A 246 15.68 -0.65 40.32
N LYS A 247 14.97 0.06 41.20
CA LYS A 247 14.38 1.39 40.91
C LYS A 247 15.40 2.39 40.38
N SER A 248 16.64 2.36 40.85
CA SER A 248 17.71 3.27 40.39
C SER A 248 18.10 3.03 38.93
N LYS A 249 18.14 1.77 38.48
CA LYS A 249 18.44 1.43 37.09
C LYS A 249 17.32 1.90 36.16
N VAL A 250 16.07 1.68 36.56
CA VAL A 250 14.89 2.17 35.83
C VAL A 250 14.89 3.70 35.74
N ALA A 251 15.23 4.39 36.83
CA ALA A 251 15.31 5.85 36.84
C ALA A 251 16.43 6.38 35.93
N LYS A 252 17.60 5.74 35.92
CA LYS A 252 18.72 6.09 35.03
C LYS A 252 18.33 5.93 33.55
N GLU A 253 17.71 4.82 33.21
CA GLU A 253 17.24 4.55 31.84
C GLU A 253 16.17 5.56 31.40
N LEU A 254 15.18 5.83 32.27
CA LEU A 254 14.16 6.83 32.00
C LEU A 254 14.76 8.22 31.76
N LYS A 255 15.74 8.61 32.58
CA LYS A 255 16.42 9.90 32.42
C LYS A 255 17.18 9.98 31.10
N ALA A 256 17.85 8.92 30.68
CA ALA A 256 18.52 8.85 29.38
C ALA A 256 17.51 9.03 28.22
N LEU A 257 16.36 8.36 28.26
CA LEU A 257 15.30 8.54 27.25
C LEU A 257 14.73 9.96 27.24
N GLN A 258 14.53 10.56 28.43
CA GLN A 258 14.09 11.96 28.55
C GLN A 258 15.08 12.93 27.92
N ASP A 259 16.37 12.71 28.12
CA ASP A 259 17.41 13.56 27.56
C ASP A 259 17.52 13.40 26.03
N LEU A 260 17.35 12.17 25.50
CA LEU A 260 17.26 11.93 24.06
C LEU A 260 16.05 12.61 23.43
N ALA A 261 14.85 12.41 23.99
CA ALA A 261 13.62 12.99 23.46
C ALA A 261 13.64 14.52 23.52
N ARG A 262 14.20 15.09 24.59
CA ARG A 262 14.42 16.54 24.74
C ARG A 262 15.35 17.07 23.66
N LYS A 263 16.51 16.44 23.48
CA LYS A 263 17.51 16.85 22.49
C LYS A 263 16.91 16.85 21.08
N GLU A 264 16.28 15.74 20.68
CA GLU A 264 15.70 15.61 19.34
C GLU A 264 14.52 16.58 19.13
N MET A 265 13.68 16.82 20.15
CA MET A 265 12.61 17.81 20.04
C MET A 265 13.15 19.23 19.85
N LEU A 266 14.19 19.63 20.60
CA LEU A 266 14.80 20.95 20.44
C LEU A 266 15.42 21.13 19.04
N GLU A 267 16.13 20.12 18.54
CA GLU A 267 16.65 20.12 17.17
C GLU A 267 15.53 20.26 16.12
N LEU A 268 14.38 19.61 16.32
CA LEU A 268 13.25 19.68 15.39
C LEU A 268 12.52 21.01 15.41
N LEU A 269 12.48 21.71 16.56
CA LEU A 269 11.83 23.01 16.66
C LEU A 269 12.57 24.12 15.91
N GLU A 270 13.86 23.90 15.61
CA GLU A 270 14.67 24.77 14.74
C GLU A 270 14.43 24.50 13.24
N VAL A 271 13.87 23.35 12.87
CA VAL A 271 13.65 22.97 11.47
C VAL A 271 12.27 23.41 10.99
N PRO A 272 12.16 24.12 9.85
CA PRO A 272 10.86 24.45 9.26
C PRO A 272 10.02 23.20 8.97
N ALA A 273 8.75 23.20 9.41
CA ALA A 273 7.86 22.06 9.20
C ALA A 273 7.65 21.70 7.71
N ALA A 274 7.72 22.69 6.81
CA ALA A 274 7.63 22.48 5.37
C ALA A 274 8.83 21.67 4.83
N GLU A 275 10.03 21.88 5.39
CA GLU A 275 11.23 21.12 5.03
C GLU A 275 11.12 19.67 5.47
N LEU A 276 10.64 19.42 6.70
CA LEU A 276 10.38 18.06 7.20
C LEU A 276 9.36 17.31 6.34
N LEU A 277 8.30 17.99 5.89
CA LEU A 277 7.32 17.38 4.99
C LEU A 277 7.93 17.07 3.63
N GLN A 278 8.68 18.00 3.04
CA GLN A 278 9.30 17.83 1.74
C GLN A 278 10.33 16.70 1.75
N ASP A 279 11.17 16.62 2.78
CA ASP A 279 12.14 15.53 2.96
C ASP A 279 11.43 14.18 3.05
N HIS A 280 10.41 14.07 3.90
CA HIS A 280 9.59 12.86 4.01
C HIS A 280 8.98 12.43 2.67
N GLN A 281 8.34 13.34 1.94
CA GLN A 281 7.71 13.06 0.65
C GLN A 281 8.74 12.64 -0.40
N HIS A 282 9.92 13.27 -0.41
CA HIS A 282 11.01 12.92 -1.32
C HIS A 282 11.51 11.49 -1.07
N LEU A 283 11.75 11.13 0.20
CA LEU A 283 12.17 9.79 0.59
C LEU A 283 11.12 8.73 0.23
N TRP A 284 9.83 9.04 0.39
CA TRP A 284 8.75 8.13 -0.01
C TRP A 284 8.62 7.98 -1.53
N ALA A 285 8.76 9.07 -2.29
CA ALA A 285 8.72 9.02 -3.74
C ALA A 285 9.86 8.15 -4.31
N GLN A 286 11.07 8.26 -3.75
CA GLN A 286 12.18 7.39 -4.11
C GLN A 286 11.93 5.92 -3.75
N LEU A 287 11.39 5.67 -2.55
CA LEU A 287 11.11 4.31 -2.08
C LEU A 287 10.04 3.60 -2.91
N PHE A 288 9.02 4.33 -3.38
CA PHE A 288 7.90 3.81 -4.16
C PHE A 288 8.14 3.88 -5.69
N SER A 289 9.36 4.23 -6.12
CA SER A 289 9.71 4.27 -7.55
C SER A 289 9.82 2.86 -8.15
N PRO A 290 10.51 1.88 -7.51
CA PRO A 290 10.39 0.47 -7.86
C PRO A 290 9.03 -0.10 -7.44
N GLY A 291 8.58 -1.17 -8.09
CA GLY A 291 7.34 -1.83 -7.68
C GLY A 291 6.72 -2.74 -8.72
N VAL A 292 5.46 -3.09 -8.48
CA VAL A 292 4.64 -3.93 -9.35
C VAL A 292 3.48 -3.11 -9.90
N GLU A 293 3.26 -3.19 -11.20
CA GLU A 293 2.15 -2.51 -11.88
C GLU A 293 1.28 -3.55 -12.59
N MET A 294 0.00 -3.61 -12.21
CA MET A 294 -0.98 -4.46 -12.89
C MET A 294 -1.58 -3.72 -14.09
N LYS A 295 -1.56 -4.35 -15.27
CA LYS A 295 -2.10 -3.76 -16.51
C LYS A 295 -3.41 -4.43 -16.94
N LYS A 296 -3.39 -5.75 -17.15
CA LYS A 296 -4.55 -6.54 -17.58
C LYS A 296 -4.64 -7.80 -16.73
N ILE A 297 -5.80 -8.02 -16.12
CA ILE A 297 -6.10 -9.18 -15.30
C ILE A 297 -7.17 -10.00 -16.01
N THR A 298 -6.93 -11.30 -16.14
CA THR A 298 -7.77 -12.23 -16.89
C THR A 298 -8.27 -13.41 -16.05
N ASP A 299 -7.69 -13.66 -14.88
CA ASP A 299 -8.18 -14.64 -13.90
C ASP A 299 -8.67 -13.98 -12.59
N ALA A 300 -9.33 -14.79 -11.75
CA ALA A 300 -9.95 -14.33 -10.51
C ALA A 300 -8.99 -14.30 -9.30
N HIS A 301 -7.87 -15.02 -9.36
CA HIS A 301 -6.94 -15.19 -8.24
C HIS A 301 -5.80 -14.16 -8.26
N THR A 302 -5.60 -13.47 -9.38
CA THR A 302 -4.68 -12.35 -9.49
C THR A 302 -5.19 -11.11 -8.74
N PRO A 303 -4.38 -10.53 -7.83
CA PRO A 303 -4.78 -9.35 -7.07
C PRO A 303 -4.92 -8.12 -7.96
N SER A 304 -5.87 -7.25 -7.62
CA SER A 304 -6.05 -5.97 -8.31
C SER A 304 -4.83 -5.05 -8.13
N GLY A 305 -4.59 -4.13 -9.07
CA GLY A 305 -3.53 -3.12 -8.92
C GLY A 305 -3.65 -2.28 -7.63
N LEU A 306 -4.89 -2.02 -7.17
CA LEU A 306 -5.13 -1.36 -5.89
C LEU A 306 -4.67 -2.22 -4.71
N THR A 307 -4.98 -3.52 -4.73
CA THR A 307 -4.56 -4.48 -3.69
C THR A 307 -3.04 -4.57 -3.60
N VAL A 308 -2.37 -4.62 -4.75
CA VAL A 308 -0.90 -4.64 -4.83
C VAL A 308 -0.31 -3.35 -4.25
N ASN A 309 -0.73 -2.18 -4.74
CA ASN A 309 -0.21 -0.88 -4.27
C ASN A 309 -0.45 -0.66 -2.77
N LEU A 310 -1.62 -1.02 -2.27
CA LEU A 310 -1.97 -0.85 -0.87
C LEU A 310 -1.15 -1.79 0.03
N THR A 311 -0.98 -3.04 -0.38
CA THR A 311 -0.11 -4.01 0.31
C THR A 311 1.33 -3.53 0.34
N LEU A 312 1.88 -3.10 -0.79
CA LEU A 312 3.23 -2.52 -0.88
C LEU A 312 3.40 -1.33 0.07
N TYR A 313 2.46 -0.38 0.06
CA TYR A 313 2.45 0.75 0.98
C TYR A 313 2.49 0.32 2.44
N TYR A 314 1.68 -0.64 2.85
CA TYR A 314 1.67 -1.12 4.22
C TYR A 314 2.97 -1.83 4.61
N MET A 315 3.53 -2.65 3.72
CA MET A 315 4.82 -3.33 3.99
C MET A 315 5.96 -2.34 4.14
N LEU A 316 6.01 -1.32 3.27
CA LEU A 316 6.97 -0.23 3.36
C LEU A 316 6.77 0.60 4.64
N SER A 317 5.52 0.88 5.02
CA SER A 317 5.17 1.63 6.22
C SER A 317 5.59 0.88 7.50
N CYS A 318 5.50 -0.45 7.50
CA CYS A 318 5.86 -1.33 8.63
C CYS A 318 7.33 -1.81 8.61
N SER A 319 8.15 -1.28 7.71
CA SER A 319 9.55 -1.66 7.56
C SER A 319 10.47 -0.45 7.76
N PRO A 320 11.49 -0.55 8.64
CA PRO A 320 12.43 0.55 8.89
C PRO A 320 13.32 0.79 7.66
N THR A 321 14.05 1.91 7.66
CA THR A 321 15.08 2.19 6.64
C THR A 321 16.45 2.43 7.29
N PRO A 322 17.15 1.37 7.73
CA PRO A 322 18.47 1.48 8.34
C PRO A 322 19.47 2.33 7.55
N LEU A 323 19.44 2.28 6.21
CA LEU A 323 20.31 3.07 5.33
C LEU A 323 20.19 4.58 5.54
N LEU A 324 19.03 5.07 5.98
CA LEU A 324 18.80 6.49 6.28
C LEU A 324 19.24 6.88 7.70
N SER A 325 19.59 5.90 8.55
CA SER A 325 20.00 6.20 9.92
C SER A 325 21.35 6.93 9.93
N PRO A 326 21.46 8.08 10.63
CA PRO A 326 22.74 8.77 10.79
C PRO A 326 23.69 8.01 11.72
N SER A 327 23.18 7.07 12.54
CA SER A 327 24.00 6.28 13.46
C SER A 327 24.69 5.07 12.81
N LEU A 328 24.41 4.80 11.53
CA LEU A 328 24.96 3.65 10.82
C LEU A 328 26.43 3.92 10.45
N SER A 329 27.33 2.97 10.74
CA SER A 329 28.73 3.13 10.34
C SER A 329 28.90 3.04 8.82
N HIS A 330 29.98 3.62 8.29
CA HIS A 330 30.28 3.57 6.84
C HIS A 330 30.33 2.14 6.31
N ARG A 331 31.02 1.25 7.03
CA ARG A 331 31.16 -0.16 6.67
C ARG A 331 29.81 -0.89 6.63
N GLU A 332 28.94 -0.63 7.60
CA GLU A 332 27.61 -1.24 7.63
C GLU A 332 26.73 -0.70 6.48
N ARG A 333 26.86 0.60 6.16
CA ARG A 333 26.17 1.18 5.01
C ARG A 333 26.59 0.54 3.70
N GLU A 334 27.89 0.45 3.44
CA GLU A 334 28.42 -0.23 2.25
C GLU A 334 27.96 -1.69 2.17
N GLN A 335 27.92 -2.40 3.30
CA GLN A 335 27.42 -3.77 3.34
C GLN A 335 25.94 -3.87 2.98
N LEU A 336 25.09 -2.99 3.54
CA LEU A 336 23.66 -2.98 3.24
C LEU A 336 23.38 -2.56 1.78
N GLU A 337 24.14 -1.61 1.25
CA GLU A 337 24.05 -1.20 -0.16
C GLU A 337 24.48 -2.33 -1.10
N ALA A 338 25.57 -3.04 -0.79
CA ALA A 338 26.01 -4.21 -1.56
C ALA A 338 24.93 -5.31 -1.58
N THR A 339 24.37 -5.65 -0.41
CA THR A 339 23.26 -6.61 -0.29
C THR A 339 22.02 -6.17 -1.07
N LEU A 340 21.70 -4.87 -1.07
CA LEU A 340 20.55 -4.35 -1.82
C LEU A 340 20.78 -4.43 -3.35
N ASN A 341 22.01 -4.22 -3.79
CA ASN A 341 22.39 -4.28 -5.19
C ASN A 341 22.37 -5.72 -5.72
N TYR A 342 22.79 -6.68 -4.90
CA TYR A 342 22.72 -8.09 -5.23
C TYR A 342 22.74 -8.95 -3.96
N GLU A 343 21.74 -9.83 -3.82
CA GLU A 343 21.70 -10.84 -2.77
C GLU A 343 21.59 -12.21 -3.41
N ASP A 344 22.69 -12.96 -3.37
CA ASP A 344 22.77 -14.30 -3.93
C ASP A 344 21.66 -15.19 -3.39
N HIS A 345 21.05 -15.98 -4.28
CA HIS A 345 20.03 -16.97 -3.93
C HIS A 345 18.75 -16.38 -3.29
N CYS A 346 18.51 -15.07 -3.40
CA CYS A 346 17.26 -14.48 -2.94
C CYS A 346 16.09 -14.85 -3.87
N PHE A 347 15.06 -15.34 -3.19
CA PHE A 347 13.76 -15.80 -3.64
C PHE A 347 13.81 -17.14 -4.39
N SER A 348 14.10 -18.21 -3.65
CA SER A 348 13.94 -19.57 -4.13
C SER A 348 12.46 -20.02 -4.07
N GLY A 349 11.82 -20.25 -5.20
CA GLY A 349 10.54 -20.95 -5.33
C GLY A 349 9.46 -20.19 -6.11
N HIS A 350 8.22 -20.67 -6.02
CA HIS A 350 7.14 -20.18 -6.89
C HIS A 350 6.75 -18.72 -6.66
N ALA A 351 6.27 -18.08 -7.73
CA ALA A 351 5.70 -16.75 -7.72
C ALA A 351 4.59 -16.59 -6.66
N THR A 352 4.54 -15.43 -6.02
CA THR A 352 3.57 -15.12 -4.96
C THR A 352 2.32 -14.42 -5.48
N MET A 353 2.22 -14.14 -6.78
CA MET A 353 1.09 -13.42 -7.39
C MET A 353 -0.28 -13.95 -6.92
N HIS A 354 -0.47 -15.26 -6.91
CA HIS A 354 -1.72 -15.92 -6.51
C HIS A 354 -1.81 -16.28 -5.02
N ALA A 355 -0.85 -15.84 -4.20
CA ALA A 355 -0.85 -16.10 -2.76
C ALA A 355 -1.78 -15.10 -2.04
N GLU A 356 -3.07 -15.43 -1.95
CA GLU A 356 -4.11 -14.56 -1.36
C GLU A 356 -3.80 -14.12 0.10
N ASN A 357 -3.08 -14.95 0.86
CA ASN A 357 -2.65 -14.62 2.22
C ASN A 357 -1.56 -13.54 2.27
N LEU A 358 -0.79 -13.38 1.20
CA LEU A 358 0.24 -12.35 1.04
C LEU A 358 -0.32 -11.09 0.37
N TRP A 359 -1.35 -11.24 -0.47
CA TRP A 359 -2.03 -10.16 -1.19
C TRP A 359 -3.52 -10.05 -0.82
N PRO A 360 -3.85 -9.76 0.46
CA PRO A 360 -5.23 -9.81 0.92
C PRO A 360 -6.08 -8.71 0.27
N GLY A 361 -7.25 -9.08 -0.25
CA GLY A 361 -8.20 -8.13 -0.84
C GLY A 361 -8.82 -7.15 0.18
N HIS A 362 -8.73 -7.43 1.47
CA HIS A 362 -9.31 -6.59 2.53
C HIS A 362 -8.52 -6.68 3.85
N LEU A 363 -8.21 -5.52 4.44
CA LEU A 363 -7.62 -5.41 5.78
C LEU A 363 -8.51 -4.53 6.66
N SER A 364 -8.91 -5.00 7.83
CA SER A 364 -9.88 -4.29 8.67
C SER A 364 -9.24 -3.42 9.76
N SER A 365 -7.98 -3.66 10.11
CA SER A 365 -7.35 -3.02 11.27
C SER A 365 -5.82 -2.98 11.19
N VAL A 366 -5.20 -2.07 11.95
CA VAL A 366 -3.73 -1.96 12.05
C VAL A 366 -3.05 -3.22 12.58
N PRO A 367 -3.57 -3.94 13.60
CA PRO A 367 -3.00 -5.22 14.00
C PRO A 367 -2.91 -6.25 12.88
N GLN A 368 -3.90 -6.32 11.98
CA GLN A 368 -3.83 -7.21 10.81
C GLN A 368 -2.72 -6.80 9.83
N ILE A 369 -2.49 -5.49 9.65
CA ILE A 369 -1.39 -4.99 8.83
C ILE A 369 -0.03 -5.38 9.44
N LEU A 370 0.12 -5.24 10.76
CA LEU A 370 1.35 -5.62 11.47
C LEU A 370 1.62 -7.13 11.33
N GLN A 371 0.59 -7.97 11.48
CA GLN A 371 0.68 -9.41 11.25
C GLN A 371 1.05 -9.76 9.80
N LEU A 372 0.47 -9.06 8.83
CA LEU A 372 0.81 -9.22 7.41
C LEU A 372 2.28 -8.87 7.15
N SER A 373 2.79 -7.80 7.78
CA SER A 373 4.21 -7.43 7.73
C SER A 373 5.11 -8.54 8.26
N ASP A 374 4.75 -9.16 9.38
CA ASP A 374 5.52 -10.27 9.95
C ASP A 374 5.49 -11.51 9.05
N LEU A 375 4.34 -11.81 8.44
CA LEU A 375 4.19 -12.90 7.47
C LEU A 375 5.06 -12.67 6.22
N TRP A 376 5.09 -11.45 5.69
CA TRP A 376 5.93 -11.09 4.55
C TRP A 376 7.42 -11.23 4.87
N LYS A 377 7.87 -10.68 6.00
CA LYS A 377 9.26 -10.79 6.47
C LYS A 377 9.66 -12.25 6.62
N LEU A 378 8.82 -13.07 7.26
CA LEU A 378 9.06 -14.50 7.43
C LEU A 378 9.14 -15.23 6.07
N THR A 379 8.21 -14.94 5.15
CA THR A 379 8.17 -15.55 3.82
C THR A 379 9.46 -15.27 3.06
N LEU A 380 9.86 -14.00 2.99
CA LEU A 380 11.09 -13.59 2.31
C LEU A 380 12.34 -14.23 2.95
N GLN A 381 12.43 -14.26 4.27
CA GLN A 381 13.53 -14.92 4.98
C GLN A 381 13.59 -16.43 4.67
N LYS A 382 12.44 -17.11 4.62
CA LYS A 382 12.36 -18.54 4.31
C LYS A 382 12.68 -18.86 2.86
N ARG A 383 12.58 -17.89 1.95
CA ARG A 383 12.94 -18.02 0.53
C ARG A 383 14.32 -17.42 0.20
N GLY A 384 15.21 -17.30 1.18
CA GLY A 384 16.61 -16.88 0.94
C GLY A 384 16.88 -15.38 0.98
N CYS A 385 15.86 -14.52 1.06
CA CYS A 385 16.03 -13.06 1.04
C CYS A 385 16.31 -12.45 2.43
N LYS A 386 17.06 -13.15 3.29
CA LYS A 386 17.33 -12.69 4.65
C LYS A 386 18.16 -11.40 4.65
N GLY A 387 19.14 -11.25 3.75
CA GLY A 387 19.90 -10.02 3.59
C GLY A 387 19.02 -8.83 3.22
N LEU A 388 18.16 -8.99 2.21
CA LEU A 388 17.22 -7.94 1.80
C LEU A 388 16.26 -7.53 2.93
N VAL A 389 15.76 -8.48 3.72
CA VAL A 389 14.91 -8.17 4.89
C VAL A 389 15.67 -7.32 5.91
N LYS A 390 16.97 -7.59 6.12
CA LYS A 390 17.85 -6.82 7.01
C LYS A 390 18.13 -5.39 6.50
N VAL A 391 18.17 -5.19 5.18
CA VAL A 391 18.26 -3.84 4.57
C VAL A 391 17.05 -2.98 4.91
N GLY A 392 15.92 -3.59 5.29
CA GLY A 392 14.69 -2.90 5.64
C GLY A 392 13.84 -2.66 4.39
N ALA A 393 13.08 -1.57 4.36
CA ALA A 393 12.03 -1.40 3.38
C ALA A 393 12.45 -1.45 1.90
N PRO A 394 13.61 -0.89 1.47
CA PRO A 394 14.05 -1.06 0.08
C PRO A 394 14.26 -2.54 -0.29
N GLY A 395 14.86 -3.33 0.62
CA GLY A 395 15.08 -4.75 0.40
C GLY A 395 13.79 -5.57 0.50
N ILE A 396 12.87 -5.22 1.41
CA ILE A 396 11.53 -5.82 1.46
C ILE A 396 10.81 -5.61 0.13
N LEU A 397 10.80 -4.39 -0.40
CA LEU A 397 10.18 -4.08 -1.69
C LEU A 397 10.79 -4.88 -2.82
N GLN A 398 12.12 -4.93 -2.92
CA GLN A 398 12.81 -5.71 -3.94
C GLN A 398 12.48 -7.21 -3.82
N GLY A 399 12.50 -7.76 -2.60
CA GLY A 399 12.09 -9.14 -2.35
C GLY A 399 10.64 -9.40 -2.74
N MET A 400 9.73 -8.45 -2.48
CA MET A 400 8.32 -8.55 -2.91
C MET A 400 8.18 -8.53 -4.44
N VAL A 401 8.89 -7.63 -5.14
CA VAL A 401 8.89 -7.55 -6.61
C VAL A 401 9.43 -8.84 -7.23
N LEU A 402 10.56 -9.35 -6.73
CA LEU A 402 11.12 -10.63 -7.16
C LEU A 402 10.10 -11.75 -6.92
N SER A 403 9.51 -11.79 -5.73
CA SER A 403 8.53 -12.82 -5.37
C SER A 403 7.28 -12.79 -6.25
N PHE A 404 6.82 -11.61 -6.65
CA PHE A 404 5.57 -11.45 -7.40
C PHE A 404 5.65 -12.13 -8.77
N GLY A 405 6.74 -11.91 -9.50
CA GLY A 405 6.97 -12.52 -10.82
C GLY A 405 7.66 -13.89 -10.78
N GLY A 406 8.06 -14.39 -9.60
CA GLY A 406 8.89 -15.60 -9.53
C GLY A 406 10.30 -15.39 -10.08
N LEU A 407 10.86 -14.20 -9.86
CA LEU A 407 12.27 -13.95 -10.15
C LEU A 407 13.15 -14.42 -9.00
N GLN A 408 14.35 -14.87 -9.36
CA GLN A 408 15.34 -15.35 -8.40
C GLN A 408 16.72 -14.82 -8.77
N PHE A 409 17.46 -14.32 -7.77
CA PHE A 409 18.90 -14.13 -7.92
C PHE A 409 19.61 -15.46 -7.70
N THR A 410 20.55 -15.78 -8.57
CA THR A 410 21.47 -16.92 -8.40
C THR A 410 22.85 -16.39 -8.04
N GLU A 411 23.92 -17.15 -8.20
CA GLU A 411 25.28 -16.62 -8.03
C GLU A 411 25.64 -15.66 -9.18
N ASN A 412 25.24 -15.99 -10.41
CA ASN A 412 25.78 -15.33 -11.60
C ASN A 412 24.74 -14.61 -12.45
N HIS A 413 23.44 -14.85 -12.24
CA HIS A 413 22.38 -14.27 -13.06
C HIS A 413 21.06 -14.08 -12.29
N LEU A 414 20.26 -13.14 -12.78
CA LEU A 414 18.84 -13.02 -12.45
C LEU A 414 18.05 -13.92 -13.40
N GLN A 415 17.15 -14.75 -12.88
CA GLN A 415 16.27 -15.59 -13.69
C GLN A 415 14.80 -15.27 -13.41
N PHE A 416 13.99 -15.31 -14.46
CA PHE A 416 12.53 -15.19 -14.37
C PHE A 416 11.90 -16.57 -14.54
N GLN A 417 11.36 -17.11 -13.44
CA GLN A 417 10.81 -18.46 -13.36
C GLN A 417 9.31 -18.40 -13.04
N ALA A 418 8.56 -17.67 -13.86
CA ALA A 418 7.10 -17.70 -13.78
C ALA A 418 6.54 -19.02 -14.31
N ASP A 419 5.39 -19.40 -13.77
CA ASP A 419 4.58 -20.48 -14.33
C ASP A 419 3.98 -20.00 -15.66
N PRO A 420 4.18 -20.73 -16.79
CA PRO A 420 3.60 -20.37 -18.06
C PRO A 420 2.10 -20.11 -17.98
N GLU A 421 1.35 -20.85 -17.15
CA GLU A 421 -0.10 -20.72 -17.03
C GLU A 421 -0.54 -19.31 -16.61
N VAL A 422 0.31 -18.54 -15.92
CA VAL A 422 -0.05 -17.23 -15.37
C VAL A 422 0.23 -16.05 -16.31
N LEU A 423 0.87 -16.32 -17.46
CA LEU A 423 1.32 -15.29 -18.42
C LEU A 423 0.20 -14.72 -19.29
N HIS A 424 -1.03 -15.22 -19.15
CA HIS A 424 -2.22 -14.63 -19.77
C HIS A 424 -2.58 -13.26 -19.15
N ASN A 425 -2.04 -12.94 -17.96
CA ASN A 425 -2.11 -11.62 -17.35
C ASN A 425 -0.99 -10.69 -17.85
N SER A 426 -1.26 -9.37 -17.87
CA SER A 426 -0.24 -8.36 -18.16
C SER A 426 0.11 -7.54 -16.93
N TYR A 427 1.40 -7.48 -16.61
CA TYR A 427 1.95 -6.76 -15.46
C TYR A 427 3.39 -6.32 -15.73
N ALA A 428 3.87 -5.35 -14.96
CA ALA A 428 5.24 -4.85 -15.03
C ALA A 428 5.90 -4.83 -13.66
N LEU A 429 7.19 -5.14 -13.65
CA LEU A 429 8.08 -5.16 -12.50
C LEU A 429 9.14 -4.11 -12.75
N HIS A 430 9.10 -3.05 -11.96
CA HIS A 430 9.90 -1.85 -12.17
C HIS A 430 11.02 -1.75 -11.15
N GLY A 431 12.19 -1.26 -11.60
CA GLY A 431 13.29 -0.88 -10.73
C GLY A 431 13.94 -2.04 -9.98
N ILE A 432 14.02 -3.23 -10.60
CA ILE A 432 14.72 -4.38 -10.02
C ILE A 432 16.21 -4.04 -9.99
N ARG A 433 16.76 -3.86 -8.79
CA ARG A 433 18.20 -3.60 -8.64
C ARG A 433 18.98 -4.84 -9.02
N TYR A 434 19.90 -4.68 -9.96
CA TYR A 434 20.81 -5.72 -10.38
C TYR A 434 22.19 -5.10 -10.50
N LYS A 435 23.02 -5.33 -9.47
CA LYS A 435 24.29 -4.62 -9.28
C LYS A 435 24.02 -3.11 -9.16
N ASN A 436 24.64 -2.29 -10.01
CA ASN A 436 24.46 -0.83 -9.94
C ASN A 436 23.27 -0.33 -10.75
N ASP A 437 22.70 -1.14 -11.63
CA ASP A 437 21.66 -0.72 -12.57
C ASP A 437 20.27 -1.22 -12.15
N HIS A 438 19.25 -0.66 -12.78
CA HIS A 438 17.86 -1.05 -12.57
C HIS A 438 17.31 -1.73 -13.83
N ILE A 439 16.66 -2.87 -13.64
CA ILE A 439 15.98 -3.62 -14.70
C ILE A 439 14.48 -3.44 -14.55
N ASN A 440 13.80 -3.14 -15.65
CA ASN A 440 12.35 -3.21 -15.76
C ASN A 440 11.99 -4.41 -16.63
N LEU A 441 11.09 -5.26 -16.13
CA LEU A 441 10.57 -6.43 -16.83
C LEU A 441 9.05 -6.34 -16.87
N ALA A 442 8.45 -6.39 -18.06
CA ALA A 442 7.01 -6.47 -18.22
C ALA A 442 6.60 -7.74 -18.97
N VAL A 443 5.55 -8.38 -18.46
CA VAL A 443 4.84 -9.45 -19.15
C VAL A 443 3.63 -8.80 -19.81
N LEU A 444 3.54 -8.91 -21.13
CA LEU A 444 2.50 -8.30 -21.93
C LEU A 444 1.89 -9.35 -22.85
N VAL A 445 0.64 -9.12 -23.24
CA VAL A 445 -0.08 -9.99 -24.17
C VAL A 445 -0.36 -9.18 -25.43
N ASP A 446 -0.07 -9.77 -26.60
CA ASP A 446 -0.33 -9.14 -27.90
C ASP A 446 -1.82 -9.16 -28.28
N ALA A 447 -2.13 -8.72 -29.52
CA ALA A 447 -3.51 -8.67 -30.01
C ALA A 447 -4.12 -10.07 -30.21
N GLU A 448 -3.26 -11.05 -30.48
CA GLU A 448 -3.58 -12.46 -30.71
C GLU A 448 -3.72 -13.26 -29.42
N GLY A 449 -3.36 -12.68 -28.28
CA GLY A 449 -3.43 -13.34 -26.97
C GLY A 449 -2.14 -14.04 -26.55
N LYS A 450 -1.04 -13.86 -27.29
CA LYS A 450 0.25 -14.49 -26.98
C LYS A 450 1.07 -13.63 -26.02
N PRO A 451 1.66 -14.23 -24.98
CA PRO A 451 2.51 -13.49 -24.06
C PRO A 451 3.90 -13.24 -24.66
N TYR A 452 4.45 -12.06 -24.38
CA TYR A 452 5.82 -11.68 -24.65
C TYR A 452 6.42 -10.91 -23.48
N LEU A 453 7.75 -10.93 -23.38
CA LEU A 453 8.50 -10.23 -22.34
C LEU A 453 9.08 -8.95 -22.92
N HIS A 454 8.97 -7.86 -22.18
CA HIS A 454 9.58 -6.58 -22.50
C HIS A 454 10.57 -6.21 -21.40
N VAL A 455 11.83 -5.98 -21.77
CA VAL A 455 12.94 -5.76 -20.83
C VAL A 455 13.64 -4.46 -21.18
N SER A 456 13.90 -3.62 -20.17
CA SER A 456 14.71 -2.41 -20.35
C SER A 456 15.60 -2.17 -19.14
N VAL A 457 16.71 -1.46 -19.38
CA VAL A 457 17.67 -1.10 -18.34
C VAL A 457 17.65 0.41 -18.12
N GLU A 458 17.58 0.82 -16.86
CA GLU A 458 17.84 2.19 -16.43
C GLU A 458 19.23 2.23 -15.77
N TYR A 459 20.20 2.78 -16.49
CA TYR A 459 21.58 2.85 -16.00
C TYR A 459 21.72 3.85 -14.85
N ARG A 460 22.42 3.44 -13.79
CA ARG A 460 22.77 4.34 -12.68
C ARG A 460 24.28 4.38 -12.49
N GLY A 461 24.88 5.47 -12.93
CA GLY A 461 26.32 5.69 -12.84
C GLY A 461 27.06 5.19 -14.09
N HIS A 462 28.05 4.32 -13.91
CA HIS A 462 28.87 3.82 -15.03
C HIS A 462 28.18 2.59 -15.63
N PRO A 463 27.78 2.63 -16.91
CA PRO A 463 26.99 1.57 -17.52
C PRO A 463 27.81 0.28 -17.56
N VAL A 464 27.32 -0.76 -16.90
CA VAL A 464 27.83 -2.12 -17.07
C VAL A 464 27.02 -2.80 -18.15
N LYS A 465 27.68 -3.58 -19.01
CA LYS A 465 26.98 -4.36 -20.02
C LYS A 465 26.14 -5.45 -19.35
N ILE A 466 24.86 -5.48 -19.66
CA ILE A 466 23.91 -6.47 -19.19
C ILE A 466 23.40 -7.22 -20.42
N TYR A 467 23.38 -8.54 -20.35
CA TYR A 467 22.94 -9.42 -21.41
C TYR A 467 21.73 -10.24 -20.95
N ALA A 468 20.89 -10.63 -21.89
CA ALA A 468 19.77 -11.53 -21.62
C ALA A 468 19.60 -12.59 -22.70
N CYS A 469 19.06 -13.74 -22.31
CA CYS A 469 18.65 -14.80 -23.23
C CYS A 469 17.33 -15.45 -22.79
N GLU A 470 16.57 -15.92 -23.78
CA GLU A 470 15.30 -16.63 -23.59
C GLU A 470 15.50 -18.01 -22.94
N ALA A 471 14.40 -18.71 -22.68
CA ALA A 471 14.39 -20.04 -22.11
C ALA A 471 15.37 -21.00 -22.84
N GLY A 472 16.28 -21.61 -22.07
CA GLY A 472 17.30 -22.51 -22.60
C GLY A 472 18.50 -21.85 -23.29
N CYS A 473 18.51 -20.52 -23.48
CA CYS A 473 19.60 -19.75 -24.10
C CYS A 473 20.15 -20.38 -25.39
N LEU A 474 19.24 -20.82 -26.28
CA LEU A 474 19.63 -21.41 -27.57
C LEU A 474 20.20 -20.38 -28.55
N GLN A 475 19.65 -19.16 -28.51
CA GLN A 475 20.13 -18.02 -29.28
C GLN A 475 21.22 -17.28 -28.51
N ASP A 476 22.07 -16.56 -29.24
CA ASP A 476 23.12 -15.76 -28.62
C ASP A 476 22.51 -14.68 -27.71
N PRO A 477 23.06 -14.48 -26.49
CA PRO A 477 22.55 -13.45 -25.58
C PRO A 477 22.59 -12.05 -26.18
N VAL A 478 21.53 -11.29 -25.93
CA VAL A 478 21.33 -9.92 -26.44
C VAL A 478 21.77 -8.92 -25.38
N GLU A 479 22.55 -7.90 -25.76
CA GLU A 479 22.90 -6.79 -24.87
C GLU A 479 21.67 -5.89 -24.63
N LEU A 480 21.25 -5.78 -23.38
CA LEU A 480 20.14 -4.94 -22.96
C LEU A 480 20.58 -3.47 -22.90
N THR A 481 19.68 -2.58 -23.33
CA THR A 481 19.92 -1.14 -23.43
C THR A 481 18.81 -0.32 -22.78
N SER A 482 19.06 0.98 -22.59
CA SER A 482 18.07 1.96 -22.12
C SER A 482 17.24 2.58 -23.26
N GLU A 483 17.16 1.91 -24.41
CA GLU A 483 16.38 2.39 -25.55
C GLU A 483 14.90 2.47 -25.19
N SER A 484 14.22 3.51 -25.70
CA SER A 484 12.80 3.78 -25.39
C SER A 484 11.86 2.65 -25.82
N GLY A 485 12.27 1.85 -26.81
CA GLY A 485 11.53 0.68 -27.27
C GLY A 485 11.74 -0.57 -26.41
N GLY A 486 12.77 -0.59 -25.55
CA GLY A 486 13.22 -1.79 -24.83
C GLY A 486 13.55 -2.98 -25.74
N HIS A 487 13.76 -4.13 -25.11
CA HIS A 487 14.05 -5.40 -25.77
C HIS A 487 12.87 -6.34 -25.62
N THR A 488 12.45 -6.99 -26.69
CA THR A 488 11.32 -7.92 -26.69
C THR A 488 11.79 -9.35 -26.86
N PHE A 489 11.28 -10.23 -26.01
CA PHE A 489 11.56 -11.66 -26.04
C PHE A 489 10.25 -12.45 -26.15
N SER A 490 10.27 -13.49 -26.97
CA SER A 490 9.15 -14.42 -27.09
C SER A 490 9.11 -15.37 -25.90
N VAL A 491 7.92 -15.74 -25.44
CA VAL A 491 7.78 -16.70 -24.34
C VAL A 491 7.92 -18.12 -24.88
N MET A 492 9.05 -18.74 -24.56
CA MET A 492 9.37 -20.13 -24.87
C MET A 492 9.35 -20.97 -23.59
N VAL A 493 8.81 -22.19 -23.67
CA VAL A 493 8.68 -23.12 -22.53
C VAL A 493 9.44 -24.41 -22.79
N THR A 494 10.31 -24.79 -21.87
CA THR A 494 11.16 -25.98 -21.99
C THR A 494 10.55 -27.21 -21.32
N LYS A 495 11.06 -28.40 -21.66
CA LYS A 495 10.77 -29.67 -20.97
C LYS A 495 12.05 -30.35 -20.49
N PRO A 496 12.29 -30.52 -19.17
CA PRO A 496 11.50 -29.98 -18.05
C PRO A 496 11.51 -28.43 -18.01
N ILE A 497 10.57 -27.85 -17.27
CA ILE A 497 10.42 -26.39 -17.18
C ILE A 497 11.66 -25.77 -16.53
N THR A 498 12.31 -24.86 -17.26
CA THR A 498 13.39 -24.00 -16.79
C THR A 498 12.89 -22.55 -16.77
N PRO A 499 13.66 -21.61 -16.18
CA PRO A 499 13.37 -20.18 -16.30
C PRO A 499 13.14 -19.73 -17.75
N LEU A 500 12.25 -18.75 -17.90
CA LEU A 500 11.80 -18.19 -19.18
C LEU A 500 12.74 -17.12 -19.72
N LEU A 501 13.49 -16.47 -18.83
CA LEU A 501 14.46 -15.42 -19.16
C LEU A 501 15.63 -15.47 -18.16
N TYR A 502 16.84 -15.28 -18.67
CA TYR A 502 18.08 -15.19 -17.91
C TYR A 502 18.73 -13.84 -18.19
N ILE A 503 19.20 -13.14 -17.15
CA ILE A 503 19.87 -11.84 -17.26
C ILE A 503 21.18 -11.88 -16.47
N SER A 504 22.30 -11.56 -17.11
CA SER A 504 23.62 -11.52 -16.47
C SER A 504 24.50 -10.40 -17.01
N THR A 505 25.50 -9.98 -16.26
CA THR A 505 26.60 -9.16 -16.82
C THR A 505 27.70 -10.00 -17.46
N ASP A 506 27.70 -11.32 -17.25
CA ASP A 506 28.68 -12.24 -17.80
C ASP A 506 28.11 -12.93 -19.05
N LEU A 507 28.59 -12.50 -20.21
CA LEU A 507 28.19 -13.05 -21.50
C LEU A 507 28.58 -14.53 -21.64
N MET A 508 29.77 -14.90 -21.18
CA MET A 508 30.28 -16.27 -21.29
C MET A 508 29.43 -17.21 -20.45
N HIS A 509 29.08 -16.79 -19.22
CA HIS A 509 28.17 -17.56 -18.36
C HIS A 509 26.84 -17.87 -19.05
N LEU A 510 26.20 -16.89 -19.70
CA LEU A 510 24.94 -17.11 -20.43
C LEU A 510 25.11 -18.04 -21.64
N GLN A 511 26.25 -17.97 -22.34
CA GLN A 511 26.56 -18.87 -23.45
C GLN A 511 26.79 -20.32 -22.95
N ASP A 512 27.44 -20.48 -21.79
CA ASP A 512 27.72 -21.77 -21.19
C ASP A 512 26.46 -22.45 -20.62
N LEU A 513 25.43 -21.68 -20.22
CA LEU A 513 24.13 -22.23 -19.79
C LEU A 513 23.52 -23.17 -20.83
N ARG A 514 23.69 -22.86 -22.12
CA ARG A 514 23.22 -23.70 -23.22
C ARG A 514 23.74 -25.15 -23.13
N HIS A 515 24.96 -25.33 -22.65
CA HIS A 515 25.61 -26.63 -22.57
C HIS A 515 25.32 -27.38 -21.27
N THR A 516 24.83 -26.69 -20.24
CA THR A 516 24.54 -27.28 -18.93
C THR A 516 23.06 -27.59 -18.73
N LEU A 517 22.17 -26.99 -19.53
CA LEU A 517 20.73 -27.25 -19.48
C LEU A 517 20.37 -28.56 -20.23
N HIS A 518 19.94 -29.56 -19.47
CA HIS A 518 19.46 -30.84 -20.01
C HIS A 518 18.00 -30.75 -20.48
N LEU A 519 17.79 -30.25 -21.70
CA LEU A 519 16.46 -30.05 -22.28
C LEU A 519 16.06 -31.20 -23.23
N LYS A 520 14.79 -31.61 -23.18
CA LYS A 520 14.20 -32.56 -24.15
C LYS A 520 13.55 -31.85 -25.34
N ALA A 521 12.89 -30.72 -25.07
CA ALA A 521 12.19 -29.92 -26.08
C ALA A 521 12.02 -28.48 -25.58
N ILE A 522 11.86 -27.55 -26.52
CA ILE A 522 11.44 -26.17 -26.28
C ILE A 522 10.25 -25.91 -27.19
N LEU A 523 9.16 -25.43 -26.62
CA LEU A 523 7.89 -25.18 -27.31
C LEU A 523 7.55 -23.69 -27.18
N ALA A 524 6.87 -23.13 -28.17
CA ALA A 524 6.24 -21.83 -27.98
C ALA A 524 5.14 -21.93 -26.92
N HIS A 525 4.84 -20.83 -26.23
CA HIS A 525 3.82 -20.81 -25.17
C HIS A 525 2.49 -21.46 -25.60
N ASP A 526 1.94 -21.10 -26.75
CA ASP A 526 0.65 -21.64 -27.23
C ASP A 526 0.69 -23.16 -27.45
N GLU A 527 1.80 -23.67 -27.98
CA GLU A 527 1.99 -25.10 -28.21
C GLU A 527 2.10 -25.86 -26.89
N HIS A 528 2.75 -25.26 -25.89
CA HIS A 528 2.82 -25.80 -24.54
C HIS A 528 1.42 -25.87 -23.91
N MET A 529 0.65 -24.78 -23.96
CA MET A 529 -0.71 -24.73 -23.43
C MET A 529 -1.64 -25.73 -24.13
N ALA A 530 -1.54 -25.86 -25.46
CA ALA A 530 -2.33 -26.83 -26.23
C ALA A 530 -2.02 -28.29 -25.88
N GLN A 531 -0.81 -28.60 -25.40
CA GLN A 531 -0.46 -29.95 -24.95
C GLN A 531 -0.92 -30.23 -23.51
N GLN A 532 -1.00 -29.20 -22.67
CA GLN A 532 -1.43 -29.31 -21.27
C GLN A 532 -2.95 -29.45 -21.16
N ASP A 533 -3.67 -28.63 -21.93
CA ASP A 533 -5.13 -28.70 -22.08
C ASP A 533 -5.51 -28.96 -23.55
N PRO A 534 -5.45 -30.21 -24.03
CA PRO A 534 -5.78 -30.56 -25.42
C PRO A 534 -7.28 -30.40 -25.77
N GLY A 535 -8.10 -29.91 -24.83
CA GLY A 535 -9.54 -29.86 -24.94
C GLY A 535 -10.19 -31.25 -24.86
N LEU A 536 -11.53 -31.29 -24.95
CA LEU A 536 -12.27 -32.55 -24.98
C LEU A 536 -12.05 -33.25 -26.33
N PRO A 537 -11.80 -34.58 -26.34
CA PRO A 537 -11.54 -35.31 -27.58
C PRO A 537 -12.68 -35.15 -28.60
N PHE A 538 -12.36 -35.21 -29.89
CA PHE A 538 -13.37 -35.18 -30.96
C PHE A 538 -14.51 -36.21 -30.75
N LEU A 539 -14.18 -37.39 -30.22
CA LEU A 539 -15.15 -38.44 -29.89
C LEU A 539 -16.18 -38.02 -28.82
N PHE A 540 -15.80 -37.17 -27.88
CA PHE A 540 -16.72 -36.64 -26.87
C PHE A 540 -17.78 -35.75 -27.53
N TRP A 541 -17.37 -34.82 -28.39
CA TRP A 541 -18.28 -33.95 -29.12
C TRP A 541 -19.17 -34.74 -30.09
N PHE A 542 -18.62 -35.75 -30.75
CA PHE A 542 -19.40 -36.67 -31.58
C PHE A 542 -20.47 -37.42 -30.76
N SER A 543 -20.12 -37.89 -29.56
CA SER A 543 -21.07 -38.55 -28.65
C SER A 543 -22.18 -37.60 -28.20
N VAL A 544 -21.84 -36.36 -27.80
CA VAL A 544 -22.82 -35.33 -27.41
C VAL A 544 -23.75 -34.99 -28.57
N ALA A 545 -23.21 -34.76 -29.77
CA ALA A 545 -24.02 -34.48 -30.96
C ALA A 545 -24.95 -35.65 -31.33
N SER A 546 -24.46 -36.89 -31.20
CA SER A 546 -25.25 -38.11 -31.42
C SER A 546 -26.39 -38.23 -30.41
N LEU A 547 -26.12 -38.01 -29.11
CA LEU A 547 -27.12 -38.06 -28.06
C LEU A 547 -28.20 -36.99 -28.25
N ILE A 548 -27.81 -35.76 -28.58
CA ILE A 548 -28.74 -34.67 -28.90
C ILE A 548 -29.61 -35.09 -30.08
N THR A 549 -29.03 -35.64 -31.15
CA THR A 549 -29.78 -36.07 -32.33
C THR A 549 -30.77 -37.19 -32.00
N LEU A 550 -30.34 -38.22 -31.26
CA LEU A 550 -31.20 -39.33 -30.83
C LEU A 550 -32.34 -38.84 -29.92
N PHE A 551 -32.05 -37.92 -29.01
CA PHE A 551 -33.06 -37.33 -28.15
C PHE A 551 -34.12 -36.57 -28.97
N HIS A 552 -33.70 -35.74 -29.93
CA HIS A 552 -34.64 -35.01 -30.79
C HIS A 552 -35.45 -35.94 -31.69
N LEU A 553 -34.85 -37.03 -32.20
CA LEU A 553 -35.58 -38.06 -32.94
C LEU A 553 -36.60 -38.79 -32.06
N PHE A 554 -36.26 -39.07 -30.80
CA PHE A 554 -37.17 -39.68 -29.85
C PHE A 554 -38.33 -38.74 -29.48
N LEU A 555 -38.04 -37.45 -29.29
CA LEU A 555 -39.02 -36.42 -28.99
C LEU A 555 -39.95 -36.19 -30.17
N PHE A 556 -39.42 -36.14 -31.39
CA PHE A 556 -40.21 -36.12 -32.61
C PHE A 556 -41.09 -37.36 -32.73
N LYS A 557 -40.56 -38.56 -32.43
CA LYS A 557 -41.33 -39.81 -32.42
C LYS A 557 -42.45 -39.79 -31.38
N LEU A 558 -42.22 -39.24 -30.18
CA LEU A 558 -43.26 -39.08 -29.16
C LEU A 558 -44.37 -38.13 -29.61
N ILE A 559 -44.01 -36.94 -30.10
CA ILE A 559 -44.97 -35.97 -30.64
C ILE A 559 -45.73 -36.59 -31.82
N TYR A 560 -45.04 -37.25 -32.75
CA TYR A 560 -45.67 -37.91 -33.89
C TYR A 560 -46.63 -39.02 -33.46
N ASN A 561 -46.26 -39.85 -32.48
CA ASN A 561 -47.15 -40.89 -31.96
C ASN A 561 -48.35 -40.31 -31.18
N GLU A 562 -48.21 -39.17 -30.53
CA GLU A 562 -49.29 -38.52 -29.79
C GLU A 562 -50.28 -37.77 -30.71
N TYR A 563 -49.80 -37.18 -31.80
CA TYR A 563 -50.64 -36.43 -32.76
C TYR A 563 -51.09 -37.27 -33.97
N CYS A 564 -50.31 -38.25 -34.41
CA CYS A 564 -50.52 -39.03 -35.65
C CYS A 564 -50.46 -40.56 -35.42
N GLY A 565 -50.36 -41.05 -34.18
CA GLY A 565 -50.38 -42.48 -33.85
C GLY A 565 -51.79 -43.09 -33.60
N PRO A 566 -51.95 -44.43 -33.70
CA PRO A 566 -53.23 -45.13 -33.53
C PRO A 566 -53.67 -45.14 -32.05
N GLY A 567 -54.22 -44.02 -31.60
CA GLY A 567 -54.65 -43.79 -30.21
C GLY A 567 -54.84 -42.31 -29.83
N ALA A 568 -54.51 -41.37 -30.72
CA ALA A 568 -54.63 -39.93 -30.48
C ALA A 568 -56.10 -39.49 -30.18
N LYS A 569 -56.29 -38.74 -29.07
CA LYS A 569 -57.60 -38.25 -28.63
C LYS A 569 -58.19 -37.23 -29.65
N PRO A 570 -59.49 -37.28 -29.97
CA PRO A 570 -60.10 -36.56 -31.10
C PRO A 570 -60.42 -35.09 -30.80
N LEU A 571 -59.54 -34.35 -30.13
CA LEU A 571 -59.77 -32.93 -29.79
C LEU A 571 -58.93 -31.93 -30.60
N PHE A 572 -57.96 -32.36 -31.40
CA PHE A 572 -57.11 -31.46 -32.20
C PHE A 572 -57.16 -31.68 -33.72
N ARG A 573 -58.07 -32.54 -34.22
CA ARG A 573 -58.13 -32.88 -35.65
C ARG A 573 -58.69 -31.76 -36.56
N SER A 574 -59.14 -30.61 -36.03
CA SER A 574 -59.81 -29.59 -36.85
C SER A 574 -58.96 -28.39 -37.27
N LYS A 575 -57.66 -28.29 -36.93
CA LYS A 575 -56.84 -27.12 -37.36
C LYS A 575 -55.45 -27.38 -37.92
N VAL A 576 -54.97 -28.62 -38.05
CA VAL A 576 -53.70 -28.92 -38.69
C VAL A 576 -53.85 -30.12 -39.63
N GLY A 577 -54.66 -29.95 -40.69
CA GLY A 577 -54.94 -30.99 -41.69
C GLY A 577 -53.87 -31.18 -42.77
N HIS A 578 -52.68 -30.56 -42.64
CA HIS A 578 -51.68 -30.56 -43.71
C HIS A 578 -50.23 -30.79 -43.24
N LEU A 579 -49.99 -31.43 -42.10
CA LEU A 579 -48.62 -31.63 -41.57
C LEU A 579 -48.24 -33.06 -41.16
N CYS A 580 -49.06 -34.07 -41.44
CA CYS A 580 -48.65 -35.47 -41.36
C CYS A 580 -48.77 -36.12 -42.75
N PRO A 581 -47.71 -36.75 -43.29
CA PRO A 581 -47.77 -37.53 -44.54
C PRO A 581 -48.71 -38.73 -44.46
#